data_AF-A0A954XS26-F1
#
_entry.id   AF-A0A954XS26-F1
#
_cell.length_a   1.000
_cell.length_b   1.000
_cell.length_c   1.000
_cell.angle_alpha   90.00
_cell.angle_beta   90.00
_cell.angle_gamma   90.00
#
_symmetry.space_group_name_H-M   'P 1'
#
loop_
_entity.id
_entity.type
_entity.pdbx_description
1 polymer ?
#
loop_
_entity_poly.entity_id
_entity_poly.type
_entity_poly.pdbx_seq_one_letter_code
_entity_poly.pdbx_strand_id
1 'polypeptide(L)'
;MTAEKNLPIETGDNLLEEAEKLIWAMLDDQIEKDDARRLEVLIKGNEHVRLRYLQCAQVHADLYEHYRVGTPANENAKTPVLGSLLSGHSLSSVDPSSLAD
;
A
#
# COMPACT_ATOMS: atom_id res chain seq x y z
N MET A 1 43.42 -3.12 -26.95
CA MET A 1 43.18 -3.86 -25.70
C MET A 1 42.81 -2.84 -24.62
N THR A 2 41.53 -2.56 -24.45
CA THR A 2 41.00 -1.78 -23.33
C THR A 2 39.68 -2.43 -22.94
N ALA A 3 39.77 -3.42 -22.06
CA ALA A 3 38.62 -4.04 -21.44
C ALA A 3 38.08 -3.05 -20.39
N GLU A 4 37.12 -2.23 -20.81
CA GLU A 4 36.32 -1.43 -19.90
C GLU A 4 35.45 -2.39 -19.09
N LYS A 5 35.92 -2.70 -17.87
CA LYS A 5 35.11 -3.33 -16.83
C LYS A 5 33.92 -2.41 -16.55
N ASN A 6 32.81 -2.64 -17.25
CA ASN A 6 31.50 -2.18 -16.82
C ASN A 6 31.16 -2.97 -15.55
N LEU A 7 31.47 -2.41 -14.39
CA LEU A 7 30.94 -2.88 -13.12
C LEU A 7 29.41 -2.76 -13.19
N PRO A 8 28.64 -3.77 -12.73
CA PRO A 8 27.22 -3.59 -12.53
C PRO A 8 27.05 -2.54 -11.42
N ILE A 9 26.61 -1.35 -11.82
CA ILE A 9 26.06 -0.37 -10.90
C ILE A 9 24.76 -1.03 -10.43
N GLU A 10 24.79 -1.76 -9.32
CA GLU A 10 23.57 -2.13 -8.63
C GLU A 10 22.91 -0.82 -8.22
N THR A 11 21.92 -0.44 -9.02
CA THR A 11 21.29 0.86 -9.13
C THR A 11 20.89 1.33 -7.74
N GLY A 12 21.29 2.54 -7.34
CA GLY A 12 20.97 3.08 -6.01
C GLY A 12 19.47 3.03 -5.67
N ASP A 13 18.62 3.01 -6.70
CA ASP A 13 17.18 2.79 -6.60
C ASP A 13 16.81 1.39 -6.06
N ASN A 14 17.46 0.31 -6.51
CA ASN A 14 17.21 -1.04 -6.00
C ASN A 14 17.54 -1.15 -4.50
N LEU A 15 18.61 -0.48 -4.06
CA LEU A 15 19.00 -0.44 -2.65
C LEU A 15 17.98 0.35 -1.82
N LEU A 16 17.45 1.45 -2.36
CA LEU A 16 16.39 2.22 -1.70
C LEU A 16 15.08 1.45 -1.63
N GLU A 17 14.71 0.72 -2.67
CA GLU A 17 13.53 -0.15 -2.69
C GLU A 17 13.67 -1.32 -1.70
N GLU A 18 14.83 -1.98 -1.66
CA GLU A 18 15.13 -3.02 -0.66
C GLU A 18 15.03 -2.45 0.75
N ALA A 19 15.67 -1.30 0.99
CA ALA A 19 15.62 -0.65 2.29
C ALA A 19 14.19 -0.25 2.67
N GLU A 20 13.41 0.32 1.76
CA GLU A 20 12.01 0.70 2.00
C GLU A 20 11.17 -0.52 2.41
N LYS A 21 11.32 -1.65 1.72
CA LYS A 21 10.64 -2.90 2.08
C LYS A 21 11.00 -3.37 3.49
N LEU A 22 12.28 -3.32 3.83
CA LEU A 22 12.77 -3.68 5.17
C LEU A 22 12.26 -2.70 6.24
N ILE A 23 12.20 -1.40 5.94
CA ILE A 23 11.68 -0.38 6.85
C ILE A 23 10.21 -0.64 7.16
N TRP A 24 9.38 -0.91 6.14
CA TRP A 24 7.97 -1.25 6.34
C TRP A 24 7.81 -2.53 7.17
N ALA A 25 8.55 -3.59 6.86
CA ALA A 25 8.53 -4.82 7.65
C ALA A 25 8.92 -4.57 9.12
N MET A 26 9.87 -3.66 9.38
CA MET A 26 10.27 -3.29 10.74
C MET A 26 9.19 -2.49 11.47
N LEU A 27 8.54 -1.54 10.78
CA LEU A 27 7.46 -0.72 11.36
C LEU A 27 6.24 -1.58 11.72
N ASP A 28 5.95 -2.62 10.93
CA ASP A 28 4.86 -3.57 11.14
C ASP A 28 5.21 -4.72 12.11
N ASP A 29 6.42 -4.74 12.69
CA ASP A 29 6.96 -5.82 13.56
C ASP A 29 7.04 -7.21 12.88
N GLN A 30 7.21 -7.24 11.56
CA GLN A 30 7.30 -8.45 10.72
C GLN A 30 8.69 -8.67 10.12
N ILE A 31 9.70 -7.97 10.62
CA ILE A 31 11.07 -8.07 10.13
C ILE A 31 11.80 -9.28 10.73
N GLU A 32 12.50 -10.04 9.89
CA GLU A 32 13.37 -11.12 10.34
C GLU A 32 14.67 -10.57 10.96
N LYS A 33 15.32 -11.36 11.83
CA LYS A 33 16.53 -10.90 12.55
C LYS A 33 17.71 -10.56 11.62
N ASP A 34 17.88 -11.33 10.56
CA ASP A 34 18.96 -11.11 9.59
C ASP A 34 18.69 -9.87 8.73
N ASP A 35 17.43 -9.67 8.35
CA ASP A 35 16.91 -8.51 7.64
C ASP A 35 17.00 -7.22 8.48
N ALA A 36 16.74 -7.30 9.79
CA ALA A 36 16.91 -6.17 10.71
C ALA A 36 18.38 -5.74 10.81
N ARG A 37 19.31 -6.72 10.87
CA ARG A 37 20.75 -6.43 10.85
C ARG A 37 21.17 -5.83 9.51
N ARG A 38 20.62 -6.31 8.40
CA ARG A 38 20.87 -5.77 7.06
C ARG A 38 20.41 -4.32 6.96
N LEU A 39 19.19 -4.03 7.43
CA LEU A 39 18.64 -2.68 7.47
C LEU A 39 19.49 -1.74 8.32
N GLU A 40 19.99 -2.19 9.48
CA GLU A 40 20.88 -1.39 10.32
C GLU A 40 22.16 -0.97 9.59
N VAL A 41 22.75 -1.87 8.81
CA VAL A 41 23.94 -1.58 7.99
C VAL A 41 23.61 -0.55 6.90
N LEU A 42 22.46 -0.70 6.23
CA LEU A 42 22.02 0.23 5.18
C LEU A 42 21.76 1.65 5.72
N ILE A 43 21.10 1.76 6.88
CA ILE A 43 20.81 3.03 7.56
C ILE A 43 22.11 3.74 7.99
N LYS A 44 23.10 2.99 8.50
CA LYS A 44 24.39 3.58 8.89
C LYS A 44 25.19 4.05 7.68
N GLY A 45 25.18 3.28 6.60
CA GLY A 45 26.01 3.52 5.41
C GLY A 45 25.46 4.52 4.40
N ASN A 46 24.15 4.77 4.37
CA ASN A 46 23.52 5.55 3.30
C ASN A 46 22.56 6.62 3.84
N GLU A 47 22.83 7.89 3.52
CA GLU A 47 21.98 9.02 3.92
C GLU A 47 20.59 8.97 3.28
N HIS A 48 20.48 8.55 2.03
CA HIS A 48 19.19 8.44 1.34
C HIS A 48 18.29 7.38 2.00
N VAL A 49 18.88 6.29 2.51
CA VAL A 49 18.14 5.28 3.29
C VAL A 49 17.65 5.86 4.62
N ARG A 50 18.44 6.70 5.29
CA ARG A 50 17.99 7.40 6.51
C ARG A 50 16.83 8.35 6.25
N LEU A 51 16.89 9.11 5.15
CA LEU A 51 15.79 9.99 4.75
C LEU A 51 14.54 9.17 4.44
N ARG A 52 14.69 8.06 3.72
CA ARG A 52 13.59 7.14 3.42
C ARG A 52 12.95 6.56 4.68
N TYR A 53 13.77 6.14 5.66
CA TYR A 53 13.31 5.68 6.96
C TYR A 53 12.40 6.69 7.65
N LEU A 54 12.82 7.97 7.72
CA LEU A 54 12.02 9.03 8.33
C LEU A 54 10.69 9.25 7.60
N GLN A 55 10.71 9.21 6.26
CA GLN A 55 9.50 9.34 5.45
C GLN A 55 8.51 8.19 5.69
N CYS A 56 8.98 6.94 5.67
CA CYS A 56 8.14 5.77 5.93
C CYS A 56 7.57 5.79 7.36
N ALA A 57 8.40 6.12 8.36
CA ALA A 57 7.95 6.22 9.75
C ALA A 57 6.90 7.32 9.95
N GLN A 58 7.05 8.46 9.26
CA GLN A 58 6.06 9.52 9.27
C GLN A 58 4.74 9.07 8.67
N VAL A 59 4.76 8.48 7.46
CA VAL A 59 3.53 7.97 6.81
C VAL A 59 2.87 6.89 7.68
N HIS A 60 3.65 5.98 8.27
CA HIS A 60 3.13 4.96 9.17
C HIS A 60 2.45 5.57 10.40
N ALA A 61 3.05 6.59 11.02
CA ALA A 61 2.45 7.30 12.15
C ALA A 61 1.18 8.07 11.76
N ASP A 62 1.19 8.75 10.60
CA ASP A 62 0.05 9.50 10.07
C ASP A 62 -1.13 8.56 9.76
N LEU A 63 -0.86 7.42 9.13
CA LEU A 63 -1.86 6.38 8.87
C LEU A 63 -2.38 5.78 10.16
N TYR A 64 -1.49 5.46 11.11
CA TYR A 64 -1.89 4.95 12.42
C TYR A 64 -2.82 5.95 13.11
N GLU A 65 -2.49 7.23 13.17
CA GLU A 65 -3.35 8.24 13.80
C GLU A 65 -4.68 8.42 13.05
N HIS A 66 -4.66 8.44 11.71
CA HIS A 66 -5.87 8.59 10.90
C HIS A 66 -6.87 7.46 11.14
N TYR A 67 -6.41 6.21 11.19
CA TYR A 67 -7.26 5.05 11.40
C TYR A 67 -7.47 4.69 12.88
N ARG A 68 -6.66 5.21 13.80
CA ARG A 68 -6.87 5.08 15.25
C ARG A 68 -8.12 5.84 15.70
N VAL A 69 -8.46 6.95 15.04
CA VAL A 69 -9.73 7.68 15.24
C VAL A 69 -10.85 6.99 14.44
N GLY A 70 -11.09 5.71 14.73
CA GLY A 70 -11.90 4.81 13.90
C GLY A 70 -12.77 3.78 14.65
N THR A 71 -12.91 3.87 15.98
CA THR A 71 -14.11 3.34 16.66
C THR A 71 -14.94 4.44 17.34
N PRO A 72 -15.39 5.49 16.62
CA PRO A 72 -16.75 5.96 16.82
C PRO A 72 -17.70 5.04 16.03
N ALA A 73 -18.65 4.40 16.71
CA ALA A 73 -19.76 3.71 16.06
C ALA A 73 -20.55 4.74 15.22
N ASN A 74 -20.22 4.89 13.94
CA ASN A 74 -21.00 5.70 13.02
C ASN A 74 -21.95 4.76 12.27
N GLU A 75 -23.11 4.54 12.89
CA GLU A 75 -24.25 3.73 12.42
C GLU A 75 -24.94 4.24 11.14
N ASN A 76 -24.28 5.11 10.35
CA ASN A 76 -24.88 5.71 9.15
C ASN A 76 -23.95 5.80 7.94
N ALA A 77 -22.91 4.96 7.86
CA ALA A 77 -22.13 4.82 6.63
C ALA A 77 -22.90 4.00 5.59
N LYS A 78 -23.85 4.65 4.89
CA LYS A 78 -24.40 4.14 3.63
C LYS A 78 -23.31 4.11 2.57
N THR A 79 -22.61 2.97 2.46
CA THR A 79 -21.73 2.70 1.32
C THR A 79 -22.59 2.57 0.06
N PRO A 80 -22.37 3.36 -1.01
CA PRO A 80 -23.05 3.13 -2.28
C PRO A 80 -22.47 1.84 -2.88
N VAL A 81 -23.30 0.80 -2.90
CA VAL A 81 -22.99 -0.45 -3.60
C VAL A 81 -22.87 -0.11 -5.08
N LEU A 82 -21.66 -0.29 -5.65
CA LEU A 82 -21.40 -0.30 -7.09
C LEU A 82 -22.11 -1.52 -7.71
N GLY A 83 -23.43 -1.46 -7.80
CA GLY A 83 -24.28 -2.45 -8.45
C GLY A 83 -24.77 -1.91 -9.79
N SER A 84 -23.92 -1.88 -10.82
CA SER A 84 -24.38 -1.63 -12.20
C SER A 84 -23.42 -2.11 -13.30
N LEU A 85 -22.58 -3.12 -13.05
CA LEU A 85 -21.75 -3.72 -14.11
C LEU A 85 -21.76 -5.26 -14.06
N LEU A 86 -22.95 -5.86 -14.09
CA LEU A 86 -23.27 -7.26 -14.48
C LEU A 86 -24.77 -7.44 -14.17
N SER A 87 -25.71 -7.68 -15.08
CA SER A 87 -25.71 -8.67 -16.14
C SER A 87 -26.78 -8.31 -17.16
N GLY A 88 -26.47 -8.54 -18.43
CA GLY A 88 -27.44 -8.41 -19.52
C GLY A 88 -28.52 -9.49 -19.51
N HIS A 89 -29.57 -9.18 -20.28
CA HIS A 89 -30.59 -10.06 -20.87
C HIS A 89 -31.40 -10.99 -19.94
N SER A 90 -32.69 -10.66 -19.78
CA SER A 90 -33.78 -11.64 -19.91
C SER A 90 -35.12 -10.95 -20.17
N LEU A 91 -35.66 -11.27 -21.34
CA LEU A 91 -37.00 -10.97 -21.84
C LEU A 91 -38.07 -11.73 -21.06
N SER A 92 -39.14 -11.05 -20.67
CA SER A 92 -40.53 -11.54 -20.55
C SER A 92 -41.35 -10.47 -19.81
N SER A 93 -42.63 -10.23 -20.01
CA SER A 93 -43.63 -10.56 -21.03
C SER A 93 -44.91 -9.94 -20.45
N VAL A 94 -45.58 -9.05 -21.21
CA VAL A 94 -47.01 -8.63 -21.19
C VAL A 94 -47.83 -8.69 -19.86
N ASP A 95 -48.29 -7.56 -19.29
CA ASP A 95 -49.56 -6.78 -19.55
C ASP A 95 -50.72 -7.26 -18.61
N PRO A 96 -51.97 -6.72 -18.59
CA PRO A 96 -52.55 -5.35 -18.54
C PRO A 96 -53.46 -5.09 -17.30
N SER A 97 -53.94 -3.84 -17.15
CA SER A 97 -55.22 -3.41 -16.54
C SER A 97 -55.45 -3.39 -15.01
N SER A 98 -55.90 -2.22 -14.50
CA SER A 98 -57.08 -1.99 -13.63
C SER A 98 -56.93 -0.63 -12.89
N LEU A 99 -57.53 0.48 -13.35
CA LEU A 99 -58.90 0.99 -13.11
C LEU A 99 -59.14 1.62 -11.71
N ALA A 100 -59.68 2.86 -11.72
CA ALA A 100 -60.25 3.72 -10.64
C ALA A 100 -59.24 4.54 -9.82
N ASP A 101 -59.40 5.85 -9.59
CA ASP A 101 -60.54 6.78 -9.61
C ASP A 101 -60.11 8.16 -10.20
#